data_AF-A0A1Q3AMY7-F1
#
_entry.id   AF-A0A1Q3AMY7-F1
#
_cell.length_a   1.000
_cell.length_b   1.000
_cell.length_c   1.000
_cell.angle_alpha   90.00
_cell.angle_beta   90.00
_cell.angle_gamma   90.00
#
_symmetry.space_group_name_H-M   'P 1'
#
loop_
_entity.id
_entity.type
_entity.pdbx_description
1 polymer ?
#
loop_
_entity_poly.entity_id
_entity_poly.type
_entity_poly.pdbx_seq_one_letter_code
_entity_poly.pdbx_strand_id
1 'polypeptide(L)'
;DEESSKKEEPTCYECKKPGHFKNECPTLKKKEQFKKRNEYVKNKVVATWSDNDPSSSEEESDEEVAHIVFMAIEDEEENQVNFTFDELQNAYEKLYVEYENICLKNKTLKKNAIKYVNEIESLKNKNSFYINEIDILNVSSKLSIDFEEENKKLKIEIDALKKSFSTFSNSSTKLDNLLGLQICVFDKAGLGYEEMKNVKHFKNFFVKKIEPQFCCNYCGRIGHVSTSC
;
A
#
# COMPACT_ATOMS: atom_id res chain seq x y z
N ASP A 1 -4.58 -38.89 -5.79
CA ASP A 1 -4.75 -38.79 -4.33
C ASP A 1 -5.10 -37.36 -3.97
N GLU A 2 -6.40 -37.06 -3.89
CA GLU A 2 -6.92 -35.76 -3.45
C GLU A 2 -7.32 -35.86 -1.98
N GLU A 3 -6.53 -35.24 -1.10
CA GLU A 3 -6.79 -35.23 0.34
C GLU A 3 -7.62 -33.98 0.70
N SER A 4 -8.94 -34.18 0.85
CA SER A 4 -9.90 -33.17 1.28
C SER A 4 -9.73 -32.85 2.77
N SER A 5 -9.26 -31.64 3.06
CA SER A 5 -9.19 -31.07 4.41
C SER A 5 -10.59 -30.70 4.91
N LYS A 6 -11.11 -31.50 5.86
CA LYS A 6 -12.36 -31.21 6.57
C LYS A 6 -12.14 -29.99 7.48
N LYS A 7 -12.77 -28.86 7.16
CA LYS A 7 -12.84 -27.68 8.04
C LYS A 7 -13.83 -27.98 9.16
N GLU A 8 -13.36 -28.03 10.41
CA GLU A 8 -14.23 -28.17 11.58
C GLU A 8 -15.14 -26.94 11.71
N GLU A 9 -16.45 -27.18 11.88
CA GLU A 9 -17.43 -26.11 12.06
C GLU A 9 -17.28 -25.44 13.45
N PRO A 10 -17.41 -24.10 13.56
CA PRO A 10 -17.28 -23.41 14.83
C PRO A 10 -18.38 -23.81 15.81
N THR A 11 -17.99 -24.13 17.05
CA THR A 11 -18.92 -24.47 18.14
C THR A 11 -19.16 -23.27 19.05
N CYS A 12 -20.42 -22.95 19.33
CA CYS A 12 -20.79 -21.84 20.20
C CYS A 12 -20.48 -22.14 21.67
N TYR A 13 -19.67 -21.31 22.33
CA TYR A 13 -19.28 -21.51 23.73
C TYR A 13 -20.42 -21.40 24.75
N GLU A 14 -21.50 -20.68 24.43
CA GLU A 14 -22.64 -20.47 25.35
C GLU A 14 -23.66 -21.62 25.30
N CYS A 15 -23.96 -22.13 24.10
CA CYS A 15 -24.96 -23.20 23.94
C CYS A 15 -24.36 -24.57 23.57
N LYS A 16 -23.05 -24.65 23.36
CA LYS A 16 -22.29 -25.85 22.96
C LYS A 16 -22.79 -26.53 21.69
N LYS A 17 -23.48 -25.80 20.79
CA LYS A 17 -23.94 -26.31 19.48
C LYS A 17 -23.02 -25.84 18.34
N PRO A 18 -22.73 -26.70 17.36
CA PRO A 18 -21.96 -26.32 16.17
C PRO A 18 -22.75 -25.37 15.25
N GLY A 19 -22.04 -24.68 14.36
CA GLY A 19 -22.60 -23.91 13.25
C GLY A 19 -22.77 -22.40 13.48
N HIS A 20 -22.35 -21.84 14.62
CA HIS A 20 -22.40 -20.39 14.87
C HIS A 20 -21.44 -19.95 15.99
N PHE A 21 -21.05 -18.67 15.98
CA PHE A 21 -20.28 -18.04 17.05
C PHE A 21 -21.17 -17.49 18.16
N LYS A 22 -20.60 -17.20 19.34
CA LYS A 22 -21.31 -16.66 20.52
C LYS A 22 -22.27 -15.51 20.16
N ASN A 23 -21.84 -14.64 19.27
CA ASN A 23 -22.52 -13.42 18.84
C ASN A 23 -23.87 -13.68 18.13
N GLU A 24 -24.02 -14.87 17.55
CA GLU A 24 -25.19 -15.28 16.77
C GLU A 24 -26.10 -16.24 17.53
N CYS A 25 -25.78 -16.52 18.79
CA CYS A 25 -26.48 -17.49 19.60
C CYS A 25 -27.97 -17.10 19.80
N PRO A 26 -28.93 -17.92 19.34
CA PRO A 26 -30.35 -17.62 19.44
C PRO A 26 -30.84 -17.41 20.88
N THR A 27 -30.16 -18.00 21.86
CA THR A 27 -30.50 -17.86 23.29
C THR A 27 -30.13 -16.48 23.84
N LEU A 28 -29.09 -15.82 23.30
CA LEU A 28 -28.72 -14.45 23.69
C LEU A 28 -29.70 -13.41 23.14
N LYS A 29 -30.16 -13.58 21.89
CA LYS A 29 -31.17 -12.69 21.28
C LYS A 29 -32.50 -12.66 22.04
N LYS A 30 -32.91 -13.78 22.66
CA LYS A 30 -34.12 -13.82 23.49
C LYS A 30 -33.98 -13.00 24.78
N LYS A 31 -32.80 -13.01 25.44
CA LYS A 31 -32.56 -12.24 26.68
C LYS A 31 -32.57 -10.72 26.47
N GLU A 32 -32.14 -10.22 25.31
CA GLU A 32 -32.18 -8.79 25.00
C GLU A 32 -33.59 -8.24 24.76
N GLN A 33 -34.49 -9.07 24.20
CA GLN A 33 -35.86 -8.64 23.90
C GLN A 33 -36.72 -8.45 25.17
N PHE A 34 -36.43 -9.17 26.26
CA PHE A 34 -37.11 -8.96 27.54
C PHE A 34 -36.68 -7.65 28.21
N LYS A 35 -35.40 -7.25 28.08
CA LYS A 35 -34.89 -6.00 28.67
C LYS A 35 -35.52 -4.75 28.06
N LYS A 36 -35.69 -4.71 26.73
CA LYS A 36 -36.30 -3.55 26.03
C LYS A 36 -37.77 -3.32 26.39
N ARG A 37 -38.49 -4.35 26.84
CA ARG A 37 -39.91 -4.24 27.19
C ARG A 37 -40.11 -3.62 28.59
N ASN A 38 -39.21 -3.90 29.54
CA ASN A 38 -39.25 -3.31 30.88
C ASN A 38 -38.84 -1.82 30.90
N GLU A 39 -37.97 -1.41 29.98
CA GLU A 39 -37.53 -0.02 29.84
C GLU A 39 -38.66 0.92 29.38
N TYR A 40 -39.55 0.45 28.50
CA TYR A 40 -40.72 1.21 28.03
C TYR A 40 -41.75 1.47 29.14
N VAL A 41 -41.86 0.58 30.14
CA VAL A 41 -42.81 0.70 31.25
C VAL A 41 -42.30 1.66 32.33
N LYS A 42 -41.00 1.66 32.65
CA LYS A 42 -40.39 2.57 33.63
C LYS A 42 -40.53 4.05 33.25
N ASN A 43 -40.44 4.40 31.97
CA ASN A 43 -40.47 5.80 31.53
C ASN A 43 -41.85 6.48 31.63
N LYS A 44 -42.94 5.72 31.83
CA LYS A 44 -44.30 6.27 31.92
C LYS A 44 -44.70 6.66 33.35
N VAL A 45 -43.98 6.18 34.36
CA VAL A 45 -44.32 6.35 35.79
C VAL A 45 -43.70 7.62 36.40
N VAL A 46 -42.68 8.20 35.76
CA VAL A 46 -41.89 9.34 36.26
C VAL A 46 -42.61 10.70 36.13
N ALA A 47 -43.72 10.80 35.39
CA ALA A 47 -44.34 12.08 35.05
C ALA A 47 -45.42 12.60 36.01
N THR A 48 -45.78 11.86 37.08
CA THR A 48 -47.05 12.12 37.80
C THR A 48 -47.00 12.44 39.29
N TRP A 49 -45.85 12.52 39.98
CA TRP A 49 -45.87 12.55 41.47
C TRP A 49 -44.96 13.60 42.11
N SER A 50 -45.39 14.87 42.06
CA SER A 50 -45.14 15.85 43.12
C SER A 50 -46.31 15.77 44.11
N ASP A 51 -46.00 15.77 45.41
CA ASP A 51 -46.88 15.84 46.59
C ASP A 51 -47.40 14.53 47.22
N ASN A 52 -46.65 14.16 48.26
CA ASN A 52 -47.06 13.94 49.66
C ASN A 52 -47.75 12.62 50.13
N ASP A 53 -47.15 12.16 51.24
CA ASP A 53 -47.47 11.15 52.27
C ASP A 53 -47.52 9.63 51.95
N PRO A 54 -46.90 8.80 52.82
CA PRO A 54 -46.67 7.39 52.57
C PRO A 54 -47.89 6.58 53.01
N SER A 55 -48.59 5.98 52.07
CA SER A 55 -49.47 4.85 52.37
C SER A 55 -48.99 3.62 51.62
N SER A 56 -48.54 2.67 52.43
CA SER A 56 -48.38 1.23 52.20
C SER A 56 -48.70 0.71 50.79
N SER A 57 -47.67 0.18 50.13
CA SER A 57 -47.72 -1.20 49.61
C SER A 57 -46.30 -1.66 49.26
N GLU A 58 -45.81 -2.59 50.06
CA GLU A 58 -45.00 -3.77 49.69
C GLU A 58 -44.88 -3.98 48.16
N GLU A 59 -43.70 -3.82 47.57
CA GLU A 59 -42.70 -4.90 47.42
C GLU A 59 -41.53 -4.48 46.51
N GLU A 60 -40.35 -4.90 46.99
CA GLU A 60 -39.13 -5.22 46.25
C GLU A 60 -38.74 -4.29 45.10
N SER A 61 -38.10 -3.17 45.46
CA SER A 61 -37.13 -2.57 44.56
C SER A 61 -35.76 -3.18 44.83
N ASP A 62 -35.30 -3.96 43.85
CA ASP A 62 -33.91 -4.37 43.61
C ASP A 62 -33.03 -3.13 43.34
N GLU A 63 -32.96 -2.23 44.30
CA GLU A 63 -31.82 -1.35 44.45
C GLU A 63 -30.74 -2.17 45.15
N GLU A 64 -29.67 -2.52 44.43
CA GLU A 64 -28.39 -2.92 45.05
C GLU A 64 -27.77 -1.69 45.77
N VAL A 65 -28.51 -1.07 46.69
CA VAL A 65 -27.90 -0.38 47.82
C VAL A 65 -27.27 -1.50 48.63
N ALA A 66 -25.96 -1.49 48.77
CA ALA A 66 -25.27 -2.37 49.70
C ALA A 66 -25.81 -2.09 51.10
N HIS A 67 -26.88 -2.80 51.49
CA HIS A 67 -27.36 -2.85 52.85
C HIS A 67 -26.23 -3.49 53.64
N ILE A 68 -25.46 -2.67 54.37
CA ILE A 68 -24.59 -3.15 55.43
C ILE A 68 -25.55 -3.70 56.50
N VAL A 69 -25.93 -4.96 56.36
CA VAL A 69 -26.70 -5.69 57.35
C VAL A 69 -25.78 -5.92 58.54
N PHE A 70 -25.99 -5.15 59.60
CA PHE A 70 -25.43 -5.47 60.92
C PHE A 70 -26.14 -6.72 61.44
N MET A 71 -25.58 -7.90 61.14
CA MET A 71 -25.95 -9.10 61.87
C MET A 71 -25.50 -8.91 63.31
N ALA A 72 -26.45 -8.92 64.25
CA ALA A 72 -26.17 -8.94 65.67
C ALA A 72 -25.29 -10.17 65.95
N ILE A 73 -24.06 -9.91 66.41
CA ILE A 73 -23.16 -10.94 66.90
C ILE A 73 -23.56 -11.15 68.36
N GLU A 74 -24.13 -12.30 68.68
CA GLU A 74 -24.27 -12.75 70.06
C GLU A 74 -22.85 -12.94 70.63
N ASP A 75 -22.59 -12.29 71.77
CA ASP A 75 -21.29 -12.21 72.41
C ASP A 75 -20.74 -13.61 72.76
N GLU A 76 -19.77 -14.09 71.99
CA GLU A 76 -18.73 -14.98 72.49
C GLU A 76 -17.43 -14.17 72.51
N GLU A 77 -17.06 -13.74 73.72
CA GLU A 77 -15.79 -13.09 74.02
C GLU A 77 -14.64 -13.98 73.52
N GLU A 78 -13.84 -13.48 72.56
CA GLU A 78 -12.38 -13.46 72.65
C GLU A 78 -11.77 -12.78 71.39
N ASN A 79 -11.12 -11.63 71.64
CA ASN A 79 -10.37 -10.76 70.72
C ASN A 79 -11.14 -9.61 70.04
N GLN A 80 -12.08 -8.97 70.75
CA GLN A 80 -12.57 -7.65 70.34
C GLN A 80 -11.48 -6.60 70.66
N VAL A 81 -10.57 -6.37 69.69
CA VAL A 81 -9.60 -5.29 69.79
C VAL A 81 -10.37 -3.98 69.64
N ASN A 82 -10.73 -3.39 70.77
CA ASN A 82 -11.47 -2.13 70.81
C ASN A 82 -10.54 -0.99 70.38
N PHE A 83 -10.49 -0.74 69.07
CA PHE A 83 -9.85 0.48 68.55
C PHE A 83 -10.55 1.69 69.14
N THR A 84 -9.75 2.62 69.65
CA THR A 84 -10.28 3.91 70.04
C THR A 84 -10.74 4.66 68.79
N PHE A 85 -11.76 5.50 68.92
CA PHE A 85 -12.28 6.30 67.81
C PHE A 85 -11.16 7.13 67.13
N ASP A 86 -10.24 7.66 67.94
CA ASP A 86 -9.08 8.44 67.47
C ASP A 86 -8.13 7.59 66.61
N GLU A 87 -7.90 6.32 66.96
CA GLU A 87 -7.08 5.40 66.16
C GLU A 87 -7.72 5.11 64.79
N LEU A 88 -9.04 4.91 64.77
CA LEU A 88 -9.79 4.67 63.53
C LEU A 88 -9.80 5.91 62.63
N GLN A 89 -10.02 7.09 63.22
CA GLN A 89 -10.02 8.35 62.48
C GLN A 89 -8.64 8.64 61.89
N ASN A 90 -7.57 8.43 62.65
CA ASN A 90 -6.19 8.59 62.17
C ASN A 90 -5.85 7.59 61.04
N ALA A 91 -6.34 6.34 61.13
CA ALA A 91 -6.17 5.36 60.05
C ALA A 91 -6.91 5.78 58.77
N TYR A 92 -8.15 6.28 58.89
CA TYR A 92 -8.92 6.78 57.75
C TYR A 92 -8.25 7.99 57.08
N GLU A 93 -7.73 8.92 57.87
CA GLU A 93 -7.08 10.13 57.36
C GLU A 93 -5.78 9.81 56.61
N LYS A 94 -4.98 8.86 57.13
CA LYS A 94 -3.81 8.32 56.40
C LYS A 94 -4.21 7.67 55.08
N LEU A 95 -5.25 6.83 55.10
CA LEU A 95 -5.75 6.17 53.90
C LEU A 95 -6.22 7.19 52.85
N TYR A 96 -6.89 8.26 53.29
CA TYR A 96 -7.36 9.32 52.41
C TYR A 96 -6.20 10.08 51.74
N VAL A 97 -5.14 10.41 52.48
CA VAL A 97 -3.93 11.03 51.92
C VAL A 97 -3.24 10.11 50.90
N GLU A 98 -3.16 8.81 51.18
CA GLU A 98 -2.63 7.84 50.23
C GLU A 98 -3.48 7.75 48.95
N TYR A 99 -4.80 7.76 49.09
CA TYR A 99 -5.72 7.80 47.96
C TYR A 99 -5.51 9.04 47.08
N GLU A 100 -5.42 10.23 47.66
CA GLU A 100 -5.15 11.46 46.89
C GLU A 100 -3.83 11.37 46.12
N ASN A 101 -2.78 10.86 46.77
CA ASN A 101 -1.48 10.64 46.14
C ASN A 101 -1.55 9.67 44.96
N ILE A 102 -2.32 8.58 45.09
CA ILE A 102 -2.57 7.63 44.00
C ILE A 102 -3.34 8.31 42.86
N CYS A 103 -4.35 9.12 43.17
CA CYS A 103 -5.09 9.88 42.16
C CYS A 103 -4.19 10.83 41.36
N LEU A 104 -3.26 11.53 42.04
CA LEU A 104 -2.29 12.40 41.38
C LEU A 104 -1.34 11.61 40.46
N LYS A 105 -0.81 10.48 40.95
CA LYS A 105 0.02 9.57 40.14
C LYS A 105 -0.74 9.03 38.91
N ASN A 106 -2.01 8.69 39.06
CA ASN A 106 -2.83 8.25 37.93
C ASN A 106 -3.05 9.37 36.89
N LYS A 107 -3.22 10.62 37.33
CA LYS A 107 -3.31 11.77 36.42
C LYS A 107 -2.02 11.96 35.63
N THR A 108 -0.84 11.81 36.25
CA THR A 108 0.44 11.93 35.54
C THR A 108 0.69 10.76 34.58
N LEU A 109 0.39 9.53 35.00
CA LEU A 109 0.48 8.35 34.14
C LEU A 109 -0.43 8.46 32.90
N LYS A 110 -1.67 8.93 33.07
CA LYS A 110 -2.58 9.19 31.92
C LYS A 110 -1.99 10.20 30.93
N LYS A 111 -1.40 11.30 31.42
CA LYS A 111 -0.74 12.30 30.56
C LYS A 111 0.44 11.69 29.81
N ASN A 112 1.27 10.90 30.48
CA ASN A 112 2.42 10.24 29.86
C ASN A 112 1.97 9.20 28.83
N ALA A 113 0.93 8.41 29.12
CA ALA A 113 0.37 7.45 28.18
C ALA A 113 -0.09 8.13 26.87
N ILE A 114 -0.80 9.26 26.96
CA ILE A 114 -1.21 10.05 25.79
C ILE A 114 0.02 10.54 25.01
N LYS A 115 1.05 11.03 25.71
CA LYS A 115 2.29 11.49 25.07
C LYS A 115 2.96 10.38 24.26
N TYR A 116 3.09 9.18 24.82
CA TYR A 116 3.70 8.04 24.13
C TYR A 116 2.84 7.53 22.97
N VAL A 117 1.51 7.55 23.10
CA VAL A 117 0.60 7.20 21.98
C VAL A 117 0.81 8.15 20.79
N ASN A 118 0.88 9.47 21.05
CA ASN A 118 1.13 10.45 19.99
C ASN A 118 2.51 10.27 19.34
N GLU A 119 3.53 9.92 20.13
CA GLU A 119 4.88 9.64 19.62
C GLU A 119 4.89 8.40 18.73
N ILE A 120 4.23 7.32 19.15
CA ILE A 120 4.07 6.09 18.35
C ILE A 120 3.35 6.39 17.03
N GLU A 121 2.28 7.18 17.05
CA GLU A 121 1.55 7.56 15.84
C GLU A 121 2.44 8.36 14.89
N SER A 122 3.22 9.31 15.41
CA SER A 122 4.16 10.10 14.61
C SER A 122 5.24 9.22 13.96
N LEU A 123 5.76 8.23 14.69
CA LEU A 123 6.77 7.28 14.20
C LEU A 123 6.17 6.34 13.16
N LYS A 124 4.92 5.88 13.37
CA LYS A 124 4.21 5.05 12.40
C LYS A 124 4.02 5.78 11.07
N ASN A 125 3.69 7.07 11.10
CA ASN A 125 3.57 7.89 9.90
C ASN A 125 4.91 8.05 9.18
N LYS A 126 6.01 8.29 9.92
CA LYS A 126 7.36 8.34 9.35
C LYS A 126 7.77 6.99 8.73
N ASN A 127 7.50 5.88 9.40
CA ASN A 127 7.79 4.55 8.86
C ASN A 127 6.99 4.29 7.58
N SER A 128 5.72 4.68 7.52
CA SER A 128 4.92 4.58 6.29
C SER A 128 5.52 5.40 5.14
N PHE A 129 6.05 6.60 5.44
CA PHE A 129 6.73 7.42 4.43
C PHE A 129 7.99 6.73 3.90
N TYR A 130 8.86 6.22 4.79
CA TYR A 130 10.10 5.54 4.38
C TYR A 130 9.85 4.25 3.61
N ILE A 131 8.78 3.49 3.94
CA ILE A 131 8.39 2.31 3.16
C ILE A 131 8.06 2.71 1.71
N ASN A 132 7.25 3.76 1.53
CA ASN A 132 6.91 4.24 0.19
C ASN A 132 8.14 4.73 -0.59
N GLU A 133 9.09 5.39 0.08
CA GLU A 133 10.32 5.86 -0.53
C GLU A 133 11.22 4.69 -0.98
N ILE A 134 11.31 3.64 -0.17
CA ILE A 134 12.02 2.40 -0.53
C ILE A 134 11.38 1.73 -1.75
N ASP A 135 10.04 1.68 -1.81
CA ASP A 135 9.34 1.10 -2.95
C ASP A 135 9.61 1.86 -4.26
N ILE A 136 9.61 3.19 -4.19
CA ILE A 136 9.95 4.06 -5.35
C ILE A 136 11.40 3.80 -5.79
N LEU A 137 12.35 3.73 -4.84
CA LEU A 137 13.75 3.45 -5.14
C LEU A 137 13.95 2.07 -5.76
N ASN A 138 13.21 1.06 -5.28
CA ASN A 138 13.26 -0.30 -5.83
C ASN A 138 12.76 -0.34 -7.28
N VAL A 139 11.65 0.34 -7.58
CA VAL A 139 11.12 0.44 -8.96
C VAL A 139 12.14 1.16 -9.86
N SER A 140 12.73 2.26 -9.39
CA SER A 140 13.74 3.02 -10.13
C SER A 140 15.00 2.18 -10.41
N SER A 141 15.48 1.46 -9.40
CA SER A 141 16.62 0.55 -9.54
C SER A 141 16.35 -0.57 -10.54
N LYS A 142 15.16 -1.18 -10.48
CA LYS A 142 14.76 -2.23 -11.43
C LYS A 142 14.75 -1.70 -12.86
N LEU A 143 14.15 -0.53 -13.08
CA LEU A 143 14.12 0.11 -14.39
C LEU A 143 15.54 0.43 -14.91
N SER A 144 16.44 0.88 -14.03
CA SER A 144 17.84 1.14 -14.41
C SER A 144 18.57 -0.12 -14.87
N ILE A 145 18.34 -1.26 -14.21
CA ILE A 145 18.93 -2.55 -14.59
C ILE A 145 18.41 -2.97 -15.97
N ASP A 146 17.11 -2.87 -16.20
CA ASP A 146 16.47 -3.26 -17.46
C ASP A 146 17.03 -2.42 -18.63
N PHE A 147 17.21 -1.10 -18.44
CA PHE A 147 17.87 -0.23 -19.43
C PHE A 147 19.33 -0.60 -19.68
N GLU A 148 20.08 -1.00 -18.66
CA GLU A 148 21.47 -1.39 -18.83
C GLU A 148 21.60 -2.69 -19.65
N GLU A 149 20.69 -3.65 -19.44
CA GLU A 149 20.61 -4.88 -20.23
C GLU A 149 20.26 -4.60 -21.70
N GLU A 150 19.29 -3.73 -21.96
CA GLU A 150 18.92 -3.34 -23.33
C GLU A 150 20.08 -2.65 -24.05
N ASN A 151 20.77 -1.72 -23.38
CA ASN A 151 21.95 -1.06 -23.93
C ASN A 151 23.08 -2.05 -24.27
N LYS A 152 23.29 -3.10 -23.46
CA LYS A 152 24.25 -4.18 -23.76
C LYS A 152 23.85 -4.95 -25.02
N LYS A 153 22.56 -5.26 -25.18
CA LYS A 153 22.05 -5.93 -26.39
C LYS A 153 22.25 -5.07 -27.65
N LEU A 154 21.85 -3.80 -27.58
CA LEU A 154 22.03 -2.84 -28.68
C LEU A 154 23.51 -2.67 -29.06
N LYS A 155 24.42 -2.68 -28.09
CA LYS A 155 25.86 -2.62 -28.34
C LYS A 155 26.33 -3.81 -29.20
N ILE A 156 25.89 -5.02 -28.86
CA ILE A 156 26.23 -6.24 -29.59
C ILE A 156 25.69 -6.17 -31.02
N GLU A 157 24.44 -5.71 -31.20
CA GLU A 157 23.84 -5.55 -32.52
C GLU A 157 24.58 -4.52 -33.38
N ILE A 158 24.97 -3.38 -32.79
CA ILE A 158 25.76 -2.34 -33.47
C ILE A 158 27.12 -2.92 -33.93
N ASP A 159 27.81 -3.67 -33.08
CA ASP A 159 29.10 -4.26 -33.44
C ASP A 159 28.96 -5.29 -34.58
N ALA A 160 27.89 -6.10 -34.55
CA ALA A 160 27.56 -7.03 -35.64
C ALA A 160 27.25 -6.30 -36.95
N LEU A 161 26.41 -5.26 -36.90
CA LEU A 161 26.08 -4.42 -38.05
C LEU A 161 27.33 -3.72 -38.61
N LYS A 162 28.17 -3.14 -37.76
CA LYS A 162 29.42 -2.49 -38.17
C LYS A 162 30.35 -3.47 -38.90
N LYS A 163 30.42 -4.72 -38.45
CA LYS A 163 31.19 -5.77 -39.12
C LYS A 163 30.62 -6.07 -40.51
N SER A 164 29.29 -6.25 -40.63
CA SER A 164 28.63 -6.47 -41.93
C SER A 164 28.81 -5.28 -42.89
N PHE A 165 28.70 -4.05 -42.38
CA PHE A 165 28.91 -2.83 -43.16
C PHE A 165 30.35 -2.74 -43.67
N SER A 166 31.34 -3.07 -42.84
CA SER A 166 32.75 -3.10 -43.26
C SER A 166 32.96 -4.11 -44.40
N THR A 167 32.37 -5.31 -44.32
CA THR A 167 32.44 -6.29 -45.41
C THR A 167 31.74 -5.81 -46.68
N PHE A 168 30.57 -5.17 -46.55
CA PHE A 168 29.83 -4.60 -47.67
C PHE A 168 30.62 -3.47 -48.34
N SER A 169 31.16 -2.53 -47.56
CA SER A 169 31.99 -1.43 -48.06
C SER A 169 33.21 -1.94 -48.82
N ASN A 170 33.89 -2.97 -48.31
CA ASN A 170 35.03 -3.59 -49.00
C ASN A 170 34.62 -4.27 -50.32
N SER A 171 33.42 -4.85 -50.39
CA SER A 171 32.91 -5.41 -51.64
C SER A 171 32.51 -4.32 -52.64
N SER A 172 31.93 -3.21 -52.17
CA SER A 172 31.56 -2.06 -52.99
C SER A 172 32.78 -1.42 -53.65
N THR A 173 33.87 -1.18 -52.91
CA THR A 173 35.08 -0.59 -53.48
C THR A 173 35.73 -1.49 -54.54
N LYS A 174 35.71 -2.81 -54.33
CA LYS A 174 36.16 -3.78 -55.34
C LYS A 174 35.31 -3.73 -56.60
N LEU A 175 33.99 -3.60 -56.45
CA LEU A 175 33.05 -3.47 -57.56
C LEU A 175 33.23 -2.14 -58.30
N ASP A 176 33.38 -1.03 -57.58
CA ASP A 176 33.66 0.30 -58.15
C ASP A 176 34.97 0.30 -58.94
N ASN A 177 36.02 -0.35 -58.42
CA ASN A 177 37.28 -0.53 -59.14
C ASN A 177 37.09 -1.35 -60.43
N LEU A 178 36.30 -2.43 -60.37
CA LEU A 178 36.02 -3.27 -61.54
C LEU A 178 35.23 -2.50 -62.62
N LEU A 179 34.20 -1.76 -62.22
CA LEU A 179 33.41 -0.92 -63.12
C LEU A 179 34.22 0.26 -63.67
N GLY A 180 35.10 0.84 -62.87
CA GLY A 180 36.02 1.90 -63.31
C GLY A 180 37.04 1.43 -64.35
N LEU A 181 37.40 0.13 -64.32
CA LEU A 181 38.25 -0.52 -65.33
C LEU A 181 37.48 -1.01 -66.56
N GLN A 182 36.15 -0.83 -66.62
CA GLN A 182 35.36 -1.25 -67.77
C GLN A 182 35.75 -0.40 -69.00
N ILE A 183 36.39 -1.07 -69.97
CA ILE A 183 36.76 -0.49 -71.26
C ILE A 183 35.47 -0.03 -71.96
N CYS A 184 35.42 1.24 -72.38
CA CYS A 184 34.33 1.76 -73.20
C CYS A 184 34.16 0.84 -74.42
N VAL A 185 32.92 0.51 -74.80
CA VAL A 185 32.62 -0.39 -75.94
C VAL A 185 33.28 0.07 -77.27
N PHE A 186 33.77 1.30 -77.30
CA PHE A 186 34.45 1.96 -78.42
C PHE A 186 35.99 1.92 -78.37
N ASP A 187 36.61 1.54 -77.25
CA ASP A 187 38.08 1.40 -77.10
C ASP A 187 38.55 -0.01 -77.53
N LYS A 188 38.00 -0.53 -78.63
CA LYS A 188 38.43 -1.80 -79.21
C LYS A 188 39.57 -1.51 -80.19
N ALA A 189 40.80 -1.81 -79.79
CA ALA A 189 41.96 -1.86 -80.67
C ALA A 189 42.52 -3.29 -80.69
N GLY A 190 42.77 -3.83 -81.89
CA GLY A 190 43.27 -5.19 -82.09
C GLY A 190 43.54 -5.48 -83.57
N LEU A 191 44.33 -6.53 -83.83
CA LEU A 191 44.63 -7.00 -85.19
C LEU A 191 43.33 -7.33 -85.94
N GLY A 192 43.02 -6.55 -86.98
CA GLY A 192 41.82 -6.69 -87.82
C GLY A 192 40.66 -5.75 -87.48
N TYR A 193 40.80 -4.82 -86.53
CA TYR A 193 39.76 -3.82 -86.21
C TYR A 193 40.01 -2.49 -86.94
N GLU A 194 39.08 -2.06 -87.80
CA GLU A 194 39.12 -0.74 -88.46
C GLU A 194 38.43 0.33 -87.59
N GLU A 195 39.20 1.31 -87.13
CA GLU A 195 38.67 2.46 -86.38
C GLU A 195 37.72 3.31 -87.24
N MET A 196 36.43 3.30 -86.89
CA MET A 196 35.44 4.18 -87.51
C MET A 196 35.59 5.61 -86.99
N LYS A 197 36.04 6.54 -87.84
CA LYS A 197 36.41 7.93 -87.49
C LYS A 197 35.28 8.84 -86.97
N ASN A 198 34.02 8.37 -86.90
CA ASN A 198 32.85 9.22 -86.61
C ASN A 198 32.02 8.81 -85.39
N VAL A 199 32.63 8.18 -84.37
CA VAL A 199 31.87 7.77 -83.19
C VAL A 199 31.87 8.87 -82.12
N LYS A 200 30.70 9.50 -81.92
CA LYS A 200 30.46 10.45 -80.83
C LYS A 200 30.79 9.80 -79.49
N HIS A 201 31.78 10.31 -78.79
CA HIS A 201 32.16 9.87 -77.45
C HIS A 201 31.03 10.20 -76.46
N PHE A 202 30.26 9.19 -76.05
CA PHE A 202 29.37 9.32 -74.91
C PHE A 202 30.13 8.91 -73.65
N LYS A 203 30.25 9.83 -72.68
CA LYS A 203 30.79 9.52 -71.35
C LYS A 203 29.94 8.41 -70.73
N ASN A 204 30.61 7.35 -70.26
CA ASN A 204 30.14 6.19 -69.49
C ASN A 204 28.65 6.20 -69.08
N PHE A 205 27.90 5.19 -69.55
CA PHE A 205 26.46 5.00 -69.30
C PHE A 205 26.07 4.74 -67.83
N PHE A 206 27.03 4.57 -66.93
CA PHE A 206 26.76 4.48 -65.49
C PHE A 206 26.82 5.87 -64.86
N VAL A 207 25.74 6.62 -65.08
CA VAL A 207 25.48 7.85 -64.31
C VAL A 207 25.09 7.40 -62.90
N LYS A 208 25.84 7.80 -61.86
CA LYS A 208 25.35 7.70 -60.47
C LYS A 208 23.95 8.31 -60.46
N LYS A 209 22.95 7.56 -60.01
CA LYS A 209 21.57 8.07 -59.87
C LYS A 209 21.67 9.40 -59.15
N ILE A 210 21.31 10.49 -59.83
CA ILE A 210 21.19 11.80 -59.19
C ILE A 210 20.00 11.61 -58.24
N GLU A 211 20.29 11.48 -56.95
CA GLU A 211 19.24 11.52 -55.94
C GLU A 211 18.52 12.86 -56.13
N PRO A 212 17.19 12.87 -56.33
CA PRO A 212 16.50 14.11 -56.55
C PRO A 212 16.65 14.95 -55.28
N GLN A 213 17.43 16.04 -55.38
CA GLN A 213 17.58 17.02 -54.32
C GLN A 213 16.29 17.83 -54.28
N PHE A 214 15.31 17.35 -53.53
CA PHE A 214 14.11 18.13 -53.25
C PHE A 214 14.49 19.23 -52.24
N CYS A 215 14.31 20.48 -52.64
CA CYS A 215 14.38 21.63 -51.74
C CYS A 215 13.00 21.90 -51.14
N CYS A 216 12.97 22.25 -49.85
CA CYS A 216 11.73 22.68 -49.21
C CYS A 216 11.34 24.07 -49.73
N ASN A 217 10.13 24.21 -50.28
CA ASN A 217 9.63 25.49 -50.81
C ASN A 217 9.41 26.56 -49.72
N TYR A 218 9.41 26.19 -48.43
CA TYR A 218 9.23 27.11 -47.31
C TYR A 218 10.56 27.65 -46.77
N CYS A 219 11.53 26.77 -46.47
CA CYS A 219 12.80 27.16 -45.84
C CYS A 219 14.03 27.09 -46.76
N GLY A 220 13.88 26.61 -48.01
CA GLY A 220 14.95 26.51 -48.99
C GLY A 220 16.02 25.43 -48.72
N ARG A 221 15.90 24.66 -47.62
CA ARG A 221 16.85 23.59 -47.28
C ARG A 221 16.55 22.31 -48.06
N ILE A 222 17.60 21.58 -48.42
CA ILE A 222 17.52 20.31 -49.17
C ILE A 222 17.21 19.17 -48.19
N GLY A 223 16.42 18.18 -48.62
CA GLY A 223 16.25 16.89 -47.93
C GLY A 223 14.89 16.66 -47.24
N HIS A 224 13.94 17.59 -47.36
CA HIS A 224 12.56 17.42 -46.89
C HIS A 224 11.57 18.21 -47.76
N VAL A 225 10.29 17.86 -47.67
CA VAL A 225 9.19 18.55 -48.37
C VAL A 225 8.48 19.52 -47.43
N SER A 226 7.73 20.48 -47.96
CA SER A 226 7.07 21.52 -47.15
C SER A 226 6.10 20.99 -46.09
N THR A 227 5.59 19.77 -46.24
CA THR A 227 4.69 19.14 -45.25
C THR A 227 5.43 18.61 -44.03
N SER A 228 6.75 18.44 -44.11
CA SER A 228 7.61 17.97 -43.01
C SER A 228 8.64 19.02 -42.59
N CYS A 229 8.38 20.29 -42.91
CA CYS A 229 9.19 21.45 -42.54
C CYS A 229 8.81 21.99 -41.16
#